data_AF-A0A2G6P4M5-F1
#
_entry.id   AF-A0A2G6P4M5-F1
#
_cell.length_a   1.000
_cell.length_b   1.000
_cell.length_c   1.000
_cell.angle_alpha   90.00
_cell.angle_beta   90.00
_cell.angle_gamma   90.00
#
_symmetry.space_group_name_H-M   'P 1'
#
loop_
_entity.id
_entity.type
_entity.pdbx_description
1 polymer ?
#
loop_
_entity_poly.entity_id
_entity_poly.type
_entity_poly.pdbx_seq_one_letter_code
_entity_poly.pdbx_strand_id
1 'polypeptide(L)'
;MIFTNLLKTLIEKILFLRSFMNISDKEFNLYGVVGSPIGHSKSPDIFNSIISKYNKKGRYIRLAVSDSSRIIPLCKELNIRGINITSPYKEVLFNELDSYDKISESLEAVNTISFENGSSIGFNSDSYGVYSSINRYDLKSRSILVIGGGGAAKSVLYALKKFNITITNRTESKGLKLATAFGVKFIQFSDIEKGVKKADIVISTLPDPEIVLKPQWFRKGSIFFDANYKSKFILPQTVNYISGKDWLINQAIPNLKRFFLLDVDYKEVLSNLEKVESKKNITLIGFMGCGKTTYGRKLAKKIGRSWIDLDSEIEKENGASICEIFEKYGEERFREIETKILERYSNIDNCLISCGGGIVESERNREILRSTYNIWIYLSFENCYNRIKNSKKRPLVGKDLRLIYERRIDLYSMVTDLLFDSFGDIEKGVDYLSKEIKVSGVI
;
A
#
# COMPACT_ATOMS: atom_id res chain seq x y z
N MET A 1 -20.35 24.10 -41.25
CA MET A 1 -18.88 23.93 -41.32
C MET A 1 -18.12 24.85 -40.36
N ILE A 2 -18.52 26.13 -40.21
CA ILE A 2 -17.84 27.09 -39.33
C ILE A 2 -18.07 26.80 -37.83
N PHE A 3 -19.30 26.43 -37.44
CA PHE A 3 -19.66 26.13 -36.04
C PHE A 3 -18.92 24.89 -35.47
N THR A 4 -18.73 23.87 -36.29
CA THR A 4 -17.99 22.65 -35.95
C THR A 4 -16.49 22.90 -35.75
N ASN A 5 -15.90 23.80 -36.53
CA ASN A 5 -14.50 24.20 -36.33
C ASN A 5 -14.35 25.01 -35.05
N LEU A 6 -15.25 25.96 -34.77
CA LEU A 6 -15.21 26.76 -33.54
C LEU A 6 -15.31 25.88 -32.28
N LEU A 7 -16.20 24.89 -32.28
CA LEU A 7 -16.37 23.95 -31.17
C LEU A 7 -15.12 23.09 -30.97
N LYS A 8 -14.51 22.62 -32.07
CA LYS A 8 -13.28 21.83 -32.04
C LYS A 8 -12.11 22.65 -31.48
N THR A 9 -11.95 23.89 -31.93
CA THR A 9 -10.91 24.81 -31.42
C THR A 9 -11.14 25.20 -29.96
N LEU A 10 -12.40 25.31 -29.53
CA LEU A 10 -12.76 25.56 -28.12
C LEU A 10 -12.42 24.35 -27.24
N ILE A 11 -12.71 23.14 -27.69
CA ILE A 11 -12.35 21.89 -26.99
C ILE A 11 -10.82 21.73 -26.92
N GLU A 12 -10.11 21.97 -28.02
CA GLU A 12 -8.64 21.95 -28.05
C GLU A 12 -8.04 23.00 -27.10
N LYS A 13 -8.61 24.21 -27.06
CA LYS A 13 -8.21 25.25 -26.09
C LYS A 13 -8.54 24.87 -24.65
N ILE A 14 -9.66 24.23 -24.37
CA ILE A 14 -10.02 23.75 -23.03
C ILE A 14 -9.08 22.61 -22.60
N LEU A 15 -8.74 21.68 -23.49
CA LEU A 15 -7.77 20.62 -23.24
C LEU A 15 -6.36 21.17 -23.04
N PHE A 16 -5.97 22.17 -23.84
CA PHE A 16 -4.71 22.89 -23.69
C PHE A 16 -4.65 23.69 -22.38
N LEU A 17 -5.72 24.40 -22.01
CA LEU A 17 -5.83 25.11 -20.73
C LEU A 17 -5.84 24.14 -19.54
N ARG A 18 -6.46 22.96 -19.67
CA ARG A 18 -6.38 21.87 -18.67
C ARG A 18 -4.98 21.29 -18.52
N SER A 19 -4.17 21.30 -19.59
CA SER A 19 -2.77 20.88 -19.52
C SER A 19 -1.86 21.93 -18.87
N PHE A 20 -2.23 23.21 -18.94
CA PHE A 20 -1.49 24.34 -18.38
C PHE A 20 -1.87 24.65 -16.92
N MET A 21 -3.14 24.46 -16.56
CA MET A 21 -3.56 24.48 -15.17
C MET A 21 -3.24 23.11 -14.58
N ASN A 22 -2.11 23.01 -13.87
CA ASN A 22 -1.76 21.86 -13.01
C ASN A 22 -2.78 21.59 -11.86
N ILE A 23 -4.00 22.12 -11.97
CA ILE A 23 -5.18 21.76 -11.19
C ILE A 23 -6.01 20.84 -12.09
N SER A 24 -5.53 19.61 -12.28
CA SER A 24 -6.50 18.54 -12.45
C SER A 24 -7.11 18.32 -11.06
N ASP A 25 -8.27 18.92 -10.82
CA ASP A 25 -9.26 18.32 -9.94
C ASP A 25 -9.69 17.02 -10.61
N LYS A 26 -8.77 16.04 -10.62
CA LYS A 26 -9.13 14.67 -10.90
C LYS A 26 -10.21 14.36 -9.88
N GLU A 27 -11.37 13.96 -10.39
CA GLU A 27 -12.49 13.60 -9.54
C GLU A 27 -12.10 12.48 -8.58
N PHE A 28 -11.06 11.69 -8.87
CA PHE A 28 -10.58 10.58 -8.07
C PHE A 28 -9.07 10.69 -7.78
N ASN A 29 -8.68 10.60 -6.50
CA ASN A 29 -7.28 10.66 -6.07
C ASN A 29 -6.74 9.29 -5.60
N LEU A 30 -5.52 8.94 -6.03
CA LEU A 30 -4.86 7.71 -5.63
C LEU A 30 -3.83 7.97 -4.52
N TYR A 31 -3.83 7.11 -3.51
CA TYR A 31 -2.90 7.08 -2.39
C TYR A 31 -2.42 5.65 -2.18
N GLY A 32 -1.38 5.45 -1.38
CA GLY A 32 -1.01 4.08 -1.05
C GLY A 32 0.02 3.91 0.03
N VAL A 33 0.48 2.67 0.17
CA VAL A 33 1.58 2.27 1.05
C VAL A 33 2.58 1.46 0.27
N VAL A 34 3.87 1.76 0.44
CA VAL A 34 4.98 1.05 -0.20
C VAL A 34 5.86 0.38 0.84
N GLY A 35 6.42 -0.78 0.49
CA GLY A 35 7.27 -1.60 1.35
C GLY A 35 7.74 -2.85 0.63
N SER A 36 8.61 -3.62 1.28
CA SER A 36 9.03 -4.91 0.75
C SER A 36 9.34 -5.89 1.90
N PRO A 37 8.46 -6.87 2.17
CA PRO A 37 7.18 -7.09 1.48
C PRO A 37 6.10 -6.09 1.91
N ILE A 38 5.08 -5.85 1.08
CA ILE A 38 3.96 -4.91 1.33
C ILE A 38 2.58 -5.57 1.45
N GLY A 39 2.38 -6.76 0.89
CA GLY A 39 1.08 -7.43 0.80
C GLY A 39 0.36 -7.56 2.14
N HIS A 40 1.12 -7.72 3.23
CA HIS A 40 0.61 -7.89 4.58
C HIS A 40 0.05 -6.60 5.23
N SER A 41 0.28 -5.43 4.63
CA SER A 41 -0.07 -4.15 5.23
C SER A 41 -1.57 -4.02 5.45
N LYS A 42 -1.96 -3.52 6.63
CA LYS A 42 -3.35 -3.22 7.00
C LYS A 42 -3.72 -1.75 6.82
N SER A 43 -2.79 -0.92 6.34
CA SER A 43 -3.08 0.49 6.06
C SER A 43 -4.24 0.68 5.08
N PRO A 44 -4.37 -0.09 3.97
CA PRO A 44 -5.54 0.05 3.09
C PRO A 44 -6.88 -0.14 3.80
N ASP A 45 -6.95 -1.02 4.80
CA ASP A 45 -8.19 -1.26 5.55
C ASP A 45 -8.55 -0.04 6.41
N ILE A 46 -7.55 0.59 7.04
CA ILE A 46 -7.70 1.84 7.82
C ILE A 46 -8.12 3.01 6.92
N PHE A 47 -7.37 3.24 5.83
CA PHE A 47 -7.60 4.42 5.01
C PHE A 47 -8.88 4.30 4.17
N ASN A 48 -9.15 3.13 3.57
CA ASN A 48 -10.34 2.98 2.72
C ASN A 48 -11.65 2.98 3.52
N SER A 49 -11.66 2.49 4.75
CA SER A 49 -12.86 2.58 5.62
C SER A 49 -13.22 4.04 5.90
N ILE A 50 -12.23 4.88 6.22
CA ILE A 50 -12.44 6.31 6.45
C ILE A 50 -12.77 7.07 5.16
N ILE A 51 -12.11 6.77 4.04
CA ILE A 51 -12.44 7.32 2.72
C ILE A 51 -13.92 7.04 2.40
N SER A 52 -14.36 5.79 2.56
CA SER A 52 -15.73 5.35 2.30
C SER A 52 -16.73 6.09 3.20
N LYS A 53 -16.49 6.10 4.51
CA LYS A 53 -17.34 6.78 5.49
C LYS A 53 -17.61 8.24 5.14
N TYR A 54 -16.59 8.95 4.70
CA TYR A 54 -16.67 10.38 4.35
C TYR A 54 -16.99 10.65 2.88
N ASN A 55 -17.32 9.62 2.09
CA ASN A 55 -17.58 9.71 0.65
C ASN A 55 -16.46 10.46 -0.10
N LYS A 56 -15.21 10.29 0.34
CA LYS A 56 -14.04 10.91 -0.32
C LYS A 56 -13.80 10.18 -1.63
N LYS A 57 -13.57 10.95 -2.69
CA LYS A 57 -13.28 10.39 -4.01
C LYS A 57 -11.80 10.03 -4.12
N GLY A 58 -11.48 8.81 -3.70
CA GLY A 58 -10.13 8.28 -3.83
C GLY A 58 -10.01 6.84 -3.37
N ARG A 59 -8.79 6.31 -3.45
CA ARG A 59 -8.47 4.96 -2.99
C ARG A 59 -7.08 4.92 -2.41
N TYR A 60 -6.91 4.10 -1.38
CA TYR A 60 -5.63 3.79 -0.79
C TYR A 60 -5.24 2.34 -1.10
N ILE A 61 -4.12 2.12 -1.78
CA ILE A 61 -3.71 0.78 -2.25
C ILE A 61 -2.31 0.38 -1.74
N ARG A 62 -1.95 -0.89 -1.92
CA ARG A 62 -0.57 -1.36 -1.70
C ARG A 62 0.24 -1.17 -2.98
N LEU A 63 1.47 -0.71 -2.87
CA LEU A 63 2.41 -0.53 -3.98
C LEU A 63 3.55 -1.54 -3.83
N ALA A 64 3.51 -2.62 -4.62
CA ALA A 64 4.56 -3.61 -4.71
C ALA A 64 5.56 -3.18 -5.79
N VAL A 65 6.70 -2.65 -5.35
CA VAL A 65 7.77 -2.13 -6.20
C VAL A 65 9.07 -2.80 -5.78
N SER A 66 9.66 -3.61 -6.66
CA SER A 66 10.86 -4.38 -6.33
C SER A 66 12.13 -3.53 -6.25
N ASP A 67 12.16 -2.39 -6.95
CA ASP A 67 13.29 -1.47 -7.02
C ASP A 67 12.89 -0.12 -6.39
N SER A 68 13.60 0.32 -5.35
CA SER A 68 13.25 1.57 -4.65
C SER A 68 13.34 2.81 -5.56
N SER A 69 14.25 2.81 -6.54
CA SER A 69 14.42 3.92 -7.48
C SER A 69 13.19 4.17 -8.36
N ARG A 70 12.30 3.18 -8.46
CA ARG A 70 11.04 3.27 -9.21
C ARG A 70 9.89 3.87 -8.40
N ILE A 71 10.00 3.97 -7.07
CA ILE A 71 8.88 4.39 -6.21
C ILE A 71 8.44 5.81 -6.53
N ILE A 72 9.35 6.79 -6.52
CA ILE A 72 9.02 8.19 -6.80
C ILE A 72 8.57 8.39 -8.26
N PRO A 73 9.28 7.87 -9.28
CA PRO A 73 8.81 7.92 -10.67
C PRO A 73 7.42 7.31 -10.86
N LEU A 74 7.15 6.14 -10.28
CA LEU A 74 5.83 5.48 -10.34
C LEU A 74 4.73 6.36 -9.75
N CYS A 75 4.98 6.99 -8.60
CA CYS A 75 4.02 7.90 -7.98
C CYS A 75 3.73 9.10 -8.88
N LYS A 76 4.75 9.67 -9.55
CA LYS A 76 4.58 10.77 -10.51
C LYS A 76 3.82 10.32 -11.76
N GLU A 77 4.17 9.17 -12.34
CA GLU A 77 3.49 8.60 -13.53
C GLU A 77 1.99 8.36 -13.30
N LEU A 78 1.62 7.92 -12.09
CA LEU A 78 0.25 7.62 -11.71
C LEU A 78 -0.51 8.79 -11.04
N ASN A 79 0.17 9.94 -10.88
CA ASN A 79 -0.35 11.08 -10.12
C ASN A 79 -0.86 10.69 -8.71
N ILE A 80 -0.09 9.85 -8.01
CA ILE A 80 -0.36 9.48 -6.62
C ILE A 80 -0.15 10.70 -5.74
N ARG A 81 -1.16 11.05 -4.94
CA ARG A 81 -1.16 12.27 -4.09
C ARG A 81 -0.40 12.10 -2.79
N GLY A 82 -0.26 10.88 -2.30
CA GLY A 82 0.51 10.61 -1.10
C GLY A 82 0.68 9.13 -0.83
N ILE A 83 1.81 8.78 -0.22
CA ILE A 83 2.10 7.41 0.18
C ILE A 83 2.59 7.32 1.62
N ASN A 84 2.26 6.23 2.30
CA ASN A 84 3.02 5.79 3.45
C ASN A 84 4.14 4.85 3.05
N ILE A 85 5.19 4.83 3.85
CA ILE A 85 6.37 4.01 3.63
C ILE A 85 6.56 3.12 4.85
N THR A 86 6.74 1.83 4.60
CA THR A 86 7.22 0.88 5.60
C THR A 86 8.61 0.36 5.23
N SER A 87 9.14 -0.54 6.05
CA SER A 87 10.43 -1.18 5.81
C SER A 87 10.52 -1.76 4.38
N PRO A 88 11.68 -1.66 3.70
CA PRO A 88 12.95 -1.06 4.15
C PRO A 88 13.17 0.39 3.67
N TYR A 89 12.19 1.04 3.04
CA TYR A 89 12.45 2.21 2.20
C TYR A 89 12.52 3.56 2.93
N LYS A 90 12.28 3.61 4.25
CA LYS A 90 12.17 4.88 5.00
C LYS A 90 13.43 5.75 4.96
N GLU A 91 14.60 5.12 5.06
CA GLU A 91 15.90 5.83 5.05
C GLU A 91 16.39 6.09 3.62
N VAL A 92 16.12 5.17 2.69
CA VAL A 92 16.49 5.33 1.27
C VAL A 92 15.74 6.51 0.66
N LEU A 93 14.41 6.53 0.81
CA LEU A 93 13.58 7.58 0.22
C LEU A 93 13.81 8.95 0.83
N PHE A 94 14.25 9.04 2.10
CA PHE A 94 14.59 10.33 2.73
C PHE A 94 15.59 11.14 1.90
N ASN A 95 16.55 10.48 1.25
CA ASN A 95 17.58 11.12 0.44
C ASN A 95 17.13 11.49 -0.98
N GLU A 96 15.92 11.08 -1.39
CA GLU A 96 15.40 11.28 -2.75
C GLU A 96 14.31 12.37 -2.81
N LEU A 97 13.90 12.94 -1.68
CA LEU A 97 12.80 13.92 -1.61
C LEU A 97 13.29 15.36 -1.78
N ASP A 98 12.37 16.22 -2.24
CA ASP A 98 12.62 17.64 -2.42
C ASP A 98 12.67 18.40 -1.08
N SER A 99 11.89 17.97 -0.08
CA SER A 99 11.91 18.53 1.28
C SER A 99 11.33 17.57 2.32
N TYR A 100 11.50 17.89 3.61
CA TYR A 100 10.97 17.10 4.71
C TYR A 100 10.74 17.95 5.98
N ASP A 101 9.91 17.43 6.89
CA ASP A 101 9.70 18.06 8.19
C ASP A 101 10.89 17.88 9.16
N LYS A 102 10.90 18.66 10.24
CA LYS A 102 11.95 18.61 11.27
C LYS A 102 12.05 17.25 11.97
N ILE A 103 10.95 16.49 12.01
CA ILE A 103 10.92 15.18 12.66
C ILE A 103 11.68 14.18 11.78
N SER A 104 11.39 14.15 10.48
CA SER A 104 12.05 13.35 9.47
C SER A 104 13.52 13.70 9.35
N GLU A 105 13.89 14.99 9.38
CA GLU A 105 15.28 15.43 9.43
C GLU A 105 16.01 14.85 10.65
N SER A 106 15.42 14.99 11.85
CA SER A 106 16.01 14.46 13.09
C SER A 106 16.15 12.93 13.11
N LEU A 107 15.31 12.23 12.35
CA LEU A 107 15.28 10.77 12.30
C LEU A 107 16.10 10.20 11.12
N GLU A 108 16.47 11.05 10.16
CA GLU A 108 17.00 10.68 8.83
C GLU A 108 16.11 9.63 8.15
N ALA A 109 14.79 9.79 8.29
CA ALA A 109 13.81 8.80 7.84
C ALA A 109 12.41 9.40 7.63
N VAL A 110 11.75 8.96 6.56
CA VAL A 110 10.36 9.32 6.23
C VAL A 110 9.46 8.09 6.27
N ASN A 111 8.26 8.22 6.83
CA ASN A 111 7.24 7.17 6.77
C ASN A 111 6.01 7.60 5.96
N THR A 112 6.02 8.83 5.45
CA THR A 112 4.91 9.46 4.73
C THR A 112 5.50 10.43 3.71
N ILE A 113 4.99 10.42 2.48
CA ILE A 113 5.28 11.41 1.43
C ILE A 113 3.96 12.02 0.96
N SER A 114 3.92 13.34 0.87
CA SER A 114 2.89 14.09 0.14
C SER A 114 3.46 14.54 -1.20
N PHE A 115 2.66 14.45 -2.27
CA PHE A 115 3.02 14.96 -3.59
C PHE A 115 2.16 16.18 -3.91
N GLU A 116 2.78 17.36 -3.84
CA GLU A 116 2.10 18.65 -3.95
C GLU A 116 2.80 19.49 -5.02
N ASN A 117 2.05 19.96 -6.03
CA ASN A 117 2.56 20.80 -7.11
C ASN A 117 3.83 20.27 -7.81
N GLY A 118 3.96 18.93 -7.91
CA GLY A 118 5.11 18.26 -8.52
C GLY A 118 6.30 18.00 -7.57
N SER A 119 6.26 18.55 -6.37
CA SER A 119 7.25 18.35 -5.31
C SER A 119 6.85 17.22 -4.36
N SER A 120 7.85 16.55 -3.81
CA SER A 120 7.75 15.48 -2.85
C SER A 120 8.18 15.95 -1.46
N ILE A 121 7.28 15.83 -0.48
CA ILE A 121 7.48 16.35 0.88
C ILE A 121 7.39 15.19 1.87
N GLY A 122 8.48 14.96 2.62
CA GLY A 122 8.61 13.89 3.59
C GLY A 122 8.12 14.24 4.99
N PHE A 123 7.43 13.30 5.63
CA PHE A 123 6.97 13.43 7.02
C PHE A 123 7.21 12.14 7.80
N ASN A 124 7.18 12.25 9.13
CA ASN A 124 7.21 11.11 10.04
C ASN A 124 6.06 11.14 11.05
N SER A 125 5.08 10.27 10.87
CA SER A 125 3.94 10.10 11.78
C SER A 125 4.14 9.01 12.83
N ASP A 126 5.22 8.22 12.77
CA ASP A 126 5.46 7.13 13.71
C ASP A 126 5.65 7.66 15.14
N SER A 127 6.40 8.75 15.29
CA SER A 127 6.61 9.37 16.60
C SER A 127 5.30 9.84 17.26
N TYR A 128 4.39 10.40 16.47
CA TYR A 128 3.03 10.72 16.91
C TYR A 128 2.26 9.45 17.31
N GLY A 129 2.37 8.39 16.50
CA GLY A 129 1.76 7.09 16.79
C GLY A 129 2.21 6.49 18.12
N VAL A 130 3.51 6.52 18.40
CA VAL A 130 4.08 6.06 19.67
C VAL A 130 3.51 6.87 20.83
N TYR A 131 3.64 8.20 20.78
CA TYR A 131 3.25 9.06 21.89
C TYR A 131 1.74 8.93 22.19
N SER A 132 0.91 9.00 21.15
CA SER A 132 -0.56 8.90 21.29
C SER A 132 -1.02 7.53 21.79
N SER A 133 -0.24 6.47 21.54
CA SER A 133 -0.56 5.13 22.05
C SER A 133 -0.28 4.97 23.54
N ILE A 134 0.58 5.79 24.14
CA ILE A 134 1.03 5.62 25.54
C ILE A 134 0.75 6.82 26.44
N ASN A 135 0.37 7.98 25.92
CA ASN A 135 0.17 9.22 26.67
C ASN A 135 -0.95 9.17 27.73
N ARG A 136 -1.80 8.15 27.72
CA ARG A 136 -2.80 7.89 28.78
C ARG A 136 -2.17 7.50 30.12
N TYR A 137 -0.89 7.17 30.15
CA TYR A 137 -0.15 6.84 31.35
C TYR A 137 0.75 8.00 31.79
N ASP A 138 1.03 8.12 33.09
CA ASP A 138 2.00 9.09 33.58
C ASP A 138 3.43 8.67 33.20
N LEU A 139 3.99 9.35 32.20
CA LEU A 139 5.33 9.10 31.68
C LEU A 139 6.44 9.83 32.48
N LYS A 140 6.11 10.87 33.25
CA LYS A 140 7.10 11.71 33.94
C LYS A 140 7.71 11.00 35.15
N SER A 141 6.88 10.25 35.88
CA SER A 141 7.30 9.50 37.07
C SER A 141 7.84 8.10 36.77
N ARG A 142 7.79 7.66 35.49
CA ARG A 142 8.06 6.27 35.10
C ARG A 142 9.38 6.11 34.36
N SER A 143 10.05 5.01 34.65
CA SER A 143 11.22 4.54 33.92
C SER A 143 10.80 3.76 32.67
N ILE A 144 11.44 4.05 31.54
CA ILE A 144 11.13 3.45 30.24
C ILE A 144 12.36 2.68 29.74
N LEU A 145 12.19 1.39 29.44
CA LEU A 145 13.18 0.58 28.73
C LEU A 145 12.73 0.38 27.28
N VAL A 146 13.55 0.82 26.32
CA VAL A 146 13.36 0.56 24.89
C VAL A 146 14.27 -0.57 24.45
N ILE A 147 13.71 -1.57 23.76
CA ILE A 147 14.44 -2.74 23.28
C ILE A 147 14.44 -2.74 21.75
N GLY A 148 15.65 -2.69 21.18
CA GLY A 148 15.91 -2.69 19.74
C GLY A 148 16.58 -1.40 19.27
N GLY A 149 17.20 -1.45 18.09
CA GLY A 149 17.96 -0.35 17.51
C GLY A 149 17.62 -0.06 16.05
N GLY A 150 16.39 -0.35 15.61
CA GLY A 150 15.91 -0.08 14.25
C GLY A 150 15.21 1.28 14.09
N GLY A 151 14.61 1.53 12.93
CA GLY A 151 13.83 2.76 12.67
C GLY A 151 12.62 2.93 13.61
N ALA A 152 11.98 1.83 14.03
CA ALA A 152 10.95 1.86 15.07
C ALA A 152 11.51 2.34 16.41
N ALA A 153 12.70 1.88 16.82
CA ALA A 153 13.36 2.36 18.03
C ALA A 153 13.69 3.86 17.94
N LYS A 154 14.23 4.33 16.80
CA LYS A 154 14.45 5.78 16.56
C LYS A 154 13.16 6.59 16.77
N SER A 155 12.03 6.08 16.26
CA SER A 155 10.72 6.74 16.41
C SER A 155 10.25 6.80 17.86
N VAL A 156 10.46 5.72 18.63
CA VAL A 156 10.15 5.69 20.07
C VAL A 156 11.04 6.66 20.85
N LEU A 157 12.34 6.62 20.60
CA LEU A 157 13.31 7.52 21.25
C LEU A 157 12.96 8.97 20.97
N TYR A 158 12.67 9.33 19.71
CA TYR A 158 12.27 10.69 19.36
C TYR A 158 10.99 11.13 20.06
N ALA A 159 9.95 10.28 20.04
CA ALA A 159 8.65 10.56 20.64
C ALA A 159 8.74 10.81 22.15
N LEU A 160 9.64 10.08 22.82
CA LEU A 160 9.70 10.02 24.28
C LEU A 160 10.96 10.66 24.88
N LYS A 161 11.84 11.28 24.08
CA LYS A 161 13.17 11.82 24.48
C LYS A 161 13.20 12.74 25.71
N LYS A 162 12.05 13.30 26.11
CA LYS A 162 11.92 14.15 27.30
C LYS A 162 11.70 13.37 28.60
N PHE A 163 11.55 12.05 28.54
CA PHE A 163 11.27 11.17 29.68
C PHE A 163 12.50 10.30 30.05
N ASN A 164 12.42 9.60 31.17
CA ASN A 164 13.51 8.77 31.69
C ASN A 164 13.66 7.46 30.89
N ILE A 165 14.39 7.54 29.77
CA ILE A 165 14.61 6.42 28.86
C ILE A 165 15.96 5.75 29.10
N THR A 166 15.93 4.42 29.05
CA THR A 166 17.09 3.56 28.83
C THR A 166 16.85 2.72 27.58
N ILE A 167 17.85 2.58 26.72
CA ILE A 167 17.80 1.70 25.54
C ILE A 167 18.76 0.52 25.70
N THR A 168 18.36 -0.62 25.14
CA THR A 168 19.24 -1.77 24.93
C THR A 168 19.05 -2.36 23.53
N ASN A 169 20.12 -2.92 22.96
CA ASN A 169 20.09 -3.53 21.64
C ASN A 169 21.14 -4.65 21.55
N ARG A 170 20.84 -5.72 20.80
CA ARG A 170 21.73 -6.87 20.63
C ARG A 170 23.10 -6.47 20.05
N THR A 171 23.11 -5.58 19.06
CA THR A 171 24.35 -4.98 18.54
C THR A 171 24.67 -3.75 19.37
N GLU A 172 25.62 -3.88 20.28
CA GLU A 172 25.97 -2.86 21.27
C GLU A 172 26.33 -1.51 20.63
N SER A 173 27.22 -1.51 19.63
CA SER A 173 27.65 -0.29 18.92
C SER A 173 26.47 0.51 18.35
N LYS A 174 25.46 -0.19 17.81
CA LYS A 174 24.23 0.43 17.29
C LYS A 174 23.38 1.04 18.41
N GLY A 175 23.27 0.33 19.54
CA GLY A 175 22.53 0.80 20.71
C GLY A 175 23.18 2.02 21.35
N LEU A 176 24.50 2.01 21.54
CA LEU A 176 25.28 3.15 22.05
C LEU A 176 25.16 4.36 21.12
N LYS A 177 25.27 4.18 19.79
CA LYS A 177 25.09 5.28 18.83
C LYS A 177 23.73 5.97 19.00
N LEU A 178 22.66 5.19 19.15
CA LEU A 178 21.32 5.73 19.39
C LEU A 178 21.20 6.38 20.77
N ALA A 179 21.76 5.77 21.81
CA ALA A 179 21.74 6.32 23.16
C ALA A 179 22.38 7.72 23.20
N THR A 180 23.56 7.87 22.60
CA THR A 180 24.27 9.15 22.47
C THR A 180 23.48 10.15 21.63
N ALA A 181 22.98 9.75 20.46
CA ALA A 181 22.25 10.65 19.56
C ALA A 181 20.97 11.24 20.19
N PHE A 182 20.30 10.48 21.04
CA PHE A 182 19.07 10.92 21.72
C PHE A 182 19.28 11.41 23.16
N GLY A 183 20.52 11.36 23.68
CA GLY A 183 20.83 11.75 25.06
C GLY A 183 20.17 10.87 26.12
N VAL A 184 20.02 9.57 25.86
CA VAL A 184 19.37 8.59 26.75
C VAL A 184 20.38 7.60 27.33
N LYS A 185 20.00 6.88 28.38
CA LYS A 185 20.87 5.87 29.01
C LYS A 185 20.96 4.61 28.15
N PHE A 186 22.10 3.92 28.20
CA PHE A 186 22.28 2.61 27.59
C PHE A 186 22.53 1.54 28.66
N ILE A 187 21.98 0.34 28.46
CA ILE A 187 22.37 -0.85 29.21
C ILE A 187 22.77 -1.97 28.26
N GLN A 188 23.70 -2.81 28.70
CA GLN A 188 24.13 -3.99 27.96
C GLN A 188 22.96 -4.93 27.72
N PHE A 189 22.95 -5.59 26.56
CA PHE A 189 21.89 -6.54 26.21
C PHE A 189 21.89 -7.76 27.14
N SER A 190 23.05 -8.14 27.70
CA SER A 190 23.16 -9.17 28.73
C SER A 190 22.41 -8.82 30.03
N ASP A 191 22.17 -7.53 30.30
CA ASP A 191 21.42 -7.06 31.47
C ASP A 191 19.93 -6.82 31.18
N ILE A 192 19.42 -7.27 30.02
CA ILE A 192 18.03 -7.03 29.60
C ILE A 192 17.00 -7.50 30.65
N GLU A 193 17.22 -8.65 31.28
CA GLU A 193 16.34 -9.16 32.34
C GLU A 193 16.25 -8.18 33.52
N LYS A 194 17.39 -7.68 33.99
CA LYS A 194 17.43 -6.69 35.07
C LYS A 194 16.75 -5.40 34.64
N GLY A 195 16.93 -4.99 33.39
CA GLY A 195 16.27 -3.83 32.80
C GLY A 195 14.75 -3.98 32.82
N VAL A 196 14.22 -5.09 32.31
CA VAL A 196 12.79 -5.39 32.26
C VAL A 196 12.18 -5.45 33.67
N LYS A 197 12.87 -6.11 34.61
CA LYS A 197 12.43 -6.19 36.02
C LYS A 197 12.39 -4.82 36.71
N LYS A 198 13.25 -3.87 36.32
CA LYS A 198 13.31 -2.54 36.95
C LYS A 198 12.39 -1.52 36.28
N ALA A 199 12.16 -1.60 34.98
CA ALA A 199 11.40 -0.62 34.23
C ALA A 199 9.91 -0.63 34.60
N ASP A 200 9.26 0.53 34.58
CA ASP A 200 7.80 0.66 34.73
C ASP A 200 7.10 0.46 33.38
N ILE A 201 7.79 0.82 32.30
CA ILE A 201 7.35 0.69 30.92
C ILE A 201 8.46 0.00 30.12
N VAL A 202 8.11 -1.07 29.43
CA VAL A 202 8.99 -1.76 28.48
C VAL A 202 8.40 -1.62 27.09
N ILE A 203 9.17 -1.05 26.16
CA ILE A 203 8.78 -0.86 24.77
C ILE A 203 9.64 -1.77 23.89
N SER A 204 9.04 -2.80 23.29
CA SER A 204 9.72 -3.66 22.32
C SER A 204 9.54 -3.13 20.91
N THR A 205 10.64 -3.06 20.18
CA THR A 205 10.65 -2.80 18.73
C THR A 205 11.21 -3.99 17.94
N LEU A 206 11.22 -5.16 18.58
CA LEU A 206 11.67 -6.41 17.98
C LEU A 206 10.57 -7.02 17.09
N PRO A 207 10.93 -7.73 16.01
CA PRO A 207 9.98 -8.51 15.24
C PRO A 207 9.27 -9.58 16.08
N ASP A 208 10.02 -10.33 16.91
CA ASP A 208 9.50 -11.46 17.70
C ASP A 208 9.99 -11.33 19.15
N PRO A 209 9.32 -10.51 20.00
CA PRO A 209 9.75 -10.26 21.37
C PRO A 209 9.82 -11.53 22.23
N GLU A 210 8.97 -12.54 21.99
CA GLU A 210 8.89 -13.80 22.73
C GLU A 210 10.17 -14.65 22.66
N ILE A 211 11.01 -14.43 21.65
CA ILE A 211 12.31 -15.12 21.51
C ILE A 211 13.29 -14.60 22.58
N VAL A 212 13.12 -13.35 23.01
CA VAL A 212 14.07 -12.65 23.88
C VAL A 212 13.50 -12.45 25.28
N LEU A 213 12.23 -12.08 25.37
CA LEU A 213 11.56 -11.67 26.60
C LEU A 213 10.81 -12.83 27.22
N LYS A 214 10.85 -12.89 28.56
CA LYS A 214 10.13 -13.90 29.33
C LYS A 214 9.01 -13.26 30.16
N PRO A 215 7.78 -13.80 30.16
CA PRO A 215 6.64 -13.20 30.88
C PRO A 215 6.91 -12.93 32.37
N GLN A 216 7.68 -13.80 33.03
CA GLN A 216 8.03 -13.69 34.46
C GLN A 216 8.96 -12.52 34.80
N TRP A 217 9.55 -11.84 33.82
CA TRP A 217 10.38 -10.67 34.06
C TRP A 217 9.57 -9.40 34.35
N PHE A 218 8.30 -9.38 33.97
CA PHE A 218 7.44 -8.20 34.09
C PHE A 218 6.83 -8.10 35.48
N ARG A 219 6.85 -6.88 36.05
CA ARG A 219 6.25 -6.61 37.35
C ARG A 219 4.74 -6.40 37.24
N LYS A 220 4.00 -6.72 38.31
CA LYS A 220 2.59 -6.35 38.46
C LYS A 220 2.42 -4.84 38.27
N GLY A 221 1.49 -4.45 37.40
CA GLY A 221 1.17 -3.05 37.08
C GLY A 221 2.09 -2.38 36.06
N SER A 222 3.19 -3.03 35.66
CA SER A 222 4.05 -2.55 34.57
C SER A 222 3.31 -2.49 33.23
N ILE A 223 3.87 -1.76 32.27
CA ILE A 223 3.33 -1.65 30.92
C ILE A 223 4.29 -2.32 29.94
N PHE A 224 3.75 -3.16 29.07
CA PHE A 224 4.44 -3.62 27.87
C PHE A 224 3.82 -3.00 26.63
N PHE A 225 4.60 -2.24 25.88
CA PHE A 225 4.20 -1.71 24.57
C PHE A 225 4.99 -2.44 23.48
N ASP A 226 4.28 -3.21 22.67
CA ASP A 226 4.87 -4.00 21.60
C ASP A 226 4.64 -3.34 20.24
N ALA A 227 5.70 -3.01 19.51
CA ALA A 227 5.56 -2.49 18.15
C ALA A 227 5.02 -3.56 17.18
N ASN A 228 5.18 -4.86 17.48
CA ASN A 228 4.66 -5.92 16.65
C ASN A 228 3.16 -6.11 16.86
N TYR A 229 2.35 -5.64 15.91
CA TYR A 229 0.90 -5.80 15.94
C TYR A 229 0.41 -7.23 15.65
N LYS A 230 1.30 -8.16 15.29
CA LYS A 230 1.03 -9.60 15.10
C LYS A 230 1.58 -10.46 16.24
N SER A 231 2.14 -9.84 17.27
CA SER A 231 2.76 -10.52 18.40
C SER A 231 1.80 -11.50 19.06
N LYS A 232 2.31 -12.69 19.36
CA LYS A 232 1.60 -13.72 20.14
C LYS A 232 2.13 -13.80 21.57
N PHE A 233 2.88 -12.79 22.01
CA PHE A 233 3.52 -12.80 23.30
C PHE A 233 2.49 -12.72 24.43
N ILE A 234 2.33 -13.83 25.16
CA ILE A 234 1.36 -13.95 26.25
C ILE A 234 2.00 -13.44 27.54
N LEU A 235 1.41 -12.40 28.12
CA LEU A 235 1.82 -11.80 29.38
C LEU A 235 0.84 -12.12 30.52
N PRO A 236 1.29 -12.03 31.78
CA PRO A 236 0.37 -12.09 32.91
C PRO A 236 -0.69 -10.98 32.82
N GLN A 237 -1.93 -11.27 33.21
CA GLN A 237 -3.03 -10.27 33.20
C GLN A 237 -2.75 -9.03 34.07
N THR A 238 -1.78 -9.13 34.98
CA THR A 238 -1.33 -8.03 35.82
C THR A 238 -0.44 -7.02 35.10
N VAL A 239 -0.03 -7.30 33.86
CA VAL A 239 0.77 -6.41 33.01
C VAL A 239 -0.16 -5.72 32.02
N ASN A 240 -0.08 -4.39 31.95
CA ASN A 240 -0.85 -3.61 31.00
C ASN A 240 -0.23 -3.74 29.61
N TYR A 241 -0.98 -4.23 28.63
CA TYR A 241 -0.49 -4.42 27.26
C TYR A 241 -0.95 -3.30 26.34
N ILE A 242 -0.03 -2.75 25.54
CA ILE A 242 -0.32 -1.85 24.42
C ILE A 242 0.10 -2.56 23.14
N SER A 243 -0.88 -2.79 22.26
CA SER A 243 -0.64 -3.51 21.00
C SER A 243 -0.01 -2.59 19.96
N GLY A 244 0.81 -3.17 19.07
CA GLY A 244 1.29 -2.46 17.89
C GLY A 244 0.15 -2.00 16.97
N LYS A 245 -1.06 -2.58 17.11
CA LYS A 245 -2.26 -2.10 16.43
C LYS A 245 -2.61 -0.66 16.84
N ASP A 246 -2.39 -0.31 18.11
CA ASP A 246 -2.63 1.05 18.60
C ASP A 246 -1.68 2.04 17.94
N TRP A 247 -0.40 1.66 17.83
CA TRP A 247 0.59 2.45 17.09
C TRP A 247 0.14 2.59 15.63
N LEU A 248 -0.19 1.49 14.95
CA LEU A 248 -0.58 1.48 13.54
C LEU A 248 -1.77 2.42 13.25
N ILE A 249 -2.78 2.42 14.12
CA ILE A 249 -3.94 3.32 14.01
C ILE A 249 -3.52 4.77 14.28
N ASN A 250 -2.84 5.03 15.40
CA ASN A 250 -2.47 6.39 15.77
C ASN A 250 -1.53 7.05 14.76
N GLN A 251 -0.59 6.31 14.16
CA GLN A 251 0.28 6.86 13.11
C GLN A 251 -0.45 7.13 11.78
N ALA A 252 -1.64 6.55 11.57
CA ALA A 252 -2.46 6.83 10.40
C ALA A 252 -3.26 8.14 10.53
N ILE A 253 -3.63 8.55 11.76
CA ILE A 253 -4.48 9.73 12.01
C ILE A 253 -3.90 11.03 11.39
N PRO A 254 -2.62 11.41 11.62
CA PRO A 254 -2.06 12.60 10.98
C PRO A 254 -2.05 12.53 9.45
N ASN A 255 -1.99 11.31 8.91
CA ASN A 255 -1.96 11.08 7.47
C ASN A 255 -3.35 11.15 6.86
N LEU A 256 -4.40 10.76 7.59
CA LEU A 256 -5.79 10.99 7.19
C LEU A 256 -6.08 12.50 7.07
N LYS A 257 -5.59 13.29 8.02
CA LYS A 257 -5.65 14.74 7.94
C LYS A 257 -4.87 15.28 6.74
N ARG A 258 -3.62 14.85 6.56
CA ARG A 258 -2.76 15.31 5.46
C ARG A 258 -3.31 14.97 4.08
N PHE A 259 -3.76 13.74 3.89
CA PHE A 259 -4.17 13.24 2.57
C PHE A 259 -5.60 13.64 2.20
N PHE A 260 -6.51 13.71 3.18
CA PHE A 260 -7.95 13.85 2.92
C PHE A 260 -8.60 15.05 3.60
N LEU A 261 -7.83 15.83 4.36
CA LEU A 261 -8.33 16.94 5.20
C LEU A 261 -9.42 16.45 6.17
N LEU A 262 -9.20 15.27 6.76
CA LEU A 262 -10.11 14.65 7.71
C LEU A 262 -9.51 14.69 9.12
N ASP A 263 -10.22 15.38 10.02
CA ASP A 263 -9.94 15.38 11.45
C ASP A 263 -10.75 14.26 12.12
N VAL A 264 -10.12 13.09 12.26
CA VAL A 264 -10.69 11.90 12.90
C VAL A 264 -9.88 11.51 14.13
N ASP A 265 -10.51 10.80 15.08
CA ASP A 265 -9.83 10.29 16.27
C ASP A 265 -9.61 8.77 16.26
N TYR A 266 -8.90 8.26 17.27
CA TYR A 266 -8.60 6.83 17.41
C TYR A 266 -9.87 5.97 17.48
N LYS A 267 -10.89 6.40 18.22
CA LYS A 267 -12.13 5.62 18.42
C LYS A 267 -12.89 5.53 17.11
N GLU A 268 -12.93 6.64 16.38
CA GLU A 268 -13.54 6.70 15.07
C GLU A 268 -12.87 5.73 14.09
N VAL A 269 -11.55 5.78 13.96
CA VAL A 269 -10.81 4.85 13.10
C VAL A 269 -11.07 3.40 13.52
N LEU A 270 -10.95 3.10 14.81
CA LEU A 270 -11.16 1.75 15.33
C LEU A 270 -12.58 1.21 15.04
N SER A 271 -13.60 2.04 15.21
CA SER A 271 -15.01 1.67 14.99
C SER A 271 -15.36 1.42 13.52
N ASN A 272 -14.59 1.98 12.58
CA ASN A 272 -14.81 1.83 11.15
C ASN A 272 -13.93 0.74 10.51
N LEU A 273 -13.10 0.05 11.30
CA LEU A 273 -12.37 -1.12 10.80
C LEU A 273 -13.35 -2.26 10.56
N GLU A 274 -13.80 -2.37 9.31
CA GLU A 274 -14.63 -3.47 8.85
C GLU A 274 -13.90 -4.82 8.97
N LYS A 275 -14.68 -5.88 9.20
CA LYS A 275 -14.19 -7.24 8.97
C LYS A 275 -14.07 -7.43 7.46
N VAL A 276 -12.85 -7.34 6.94
CA VAL A 276 -12.58 -7.67 5.54
C VAL A 276 -12.81 -9.17 5.35
N GLU A 277 -13.82 -9.52 4.55
CA GLU A 277 -14.01 -10.92 4.14
C GLU A 277 -12.78 -11.43 3.39
N SER A 278 -12.42 -12.68 3.65
CA SER A 278 -11.32 -13.32 2.95
C SER A 278 -11.67 -13.47 1.47
N LYS A 279 -10.96 -12.74 0.63
CA LYS A 279 -11.06 -12.86 -0.83
C LYS A 279 -10.49 -14.20 -1.27
N LYS A 280 -11.28 -15.00 -1.96
CA LYS A 280 -10.92 -16.39 -2.31
C LYS A 280 -10.14 -16.51 -3.61
N ASN A 281 -10.25 -15.51 -4.48
CA ASN A 281 -9.67 -15.47 -5.82
C ASN A 281 -8.73 -14.28 -5.98
N ILE A 282 -7.75 -14.44 -6.87
CA ILE A 282 -6.84 -13.37 -7.28
C ILE A 282 -7.16 -13.02 -8.72
N THR A 283 -7.29 -11.73 -9.02
CA THR A 283 -7.59 -11.25 -10.36
C THR A 283 -6.50 -10.32 -10.84
N LEU A 284 -5.97 -10.56 -12.05
CA LEU A 284 -4.99 -9.72 -12.72
C LEU A 284 -5.70 -8.73 -13.64
N ILE A 285 -5.58 -7.45 -13.31
CA ILE A 285 -6.08 -6.33 -14.12
C ILE A 285 -4.92 -5.48 -14.62
N GLY A 286 -5.18 -4.64 -15.61
CA GLY A 286 -4.18 -3.73 -16.17
C GLY A 286 -4.28 -3.60 -17.69
N PHE A 287 -3.54 -2.64 -18.24
CA PHE A 287 -3.64 -2.29 -19.65
C PHE A 287 -3.16 -3.42 -20.57
N MET A 288 -3.55 -3.37 -21.85
CA MET A 288 -3.02 -4.33 -22.82
C MET A 288 -1.50 -4.13 -23.00
N GLY A 289 -0.74 -5.22 -23.10
CA GLY A 289 0.72 -5.14 -23.21
C GLY A 289 1.50 -5.05 -21.89
N CYS A 290 0.83 -4.86 -20.74
CA CYS A 290 1.51 -4.82 -19.44
C CYS A 290 2.05 -6.19 -18.99
N GLY A 291 1.57 -7.30 -19.56
CA GLY A 291 2.12 -8.65 -19.33
C GLY A 291 1.27 -9.57 -18.46
N LYS A 292 -0.02 -9.27 -18.22
CA LYS A 292 -0.96 -10.10 -17.41
C LYS A 292 -0.88 -11.60 -17.72
N THR A 293 -1.06 -12.00 -18.97
CA THR A 293 -1.00 -13.41 -19.38
C THR A 293 0.38 -14.05 -19.08
N THR A 294 1.47 -13.31 -19.29
CA THR A 294 2.83 -13.81 -19.07
C THR A 294 3.15 -13.98 -17.58
N TYR A 295 2.89 -12.95 -16.77
CA TYR A 295 3.04 -13.04 -15.31
C TYR A 295 2.09 -14.08 -14.74
N GLY A 296 0.83 -14.06 -15.16
CA GLY A 296 -0.23 -14.88 -14.62
C GLY A 296 -0.02 -16.38 -14.78
N ARG A 297 0.38 -16.86 -15.97
CA ARG A 297 0.68 -18.30 -16.16
C ARG A 297 1.79 -18.79 -15.23
N LYS A 298 2.88 -18.02 -15.12
CA LYS A 298 4.02 -18.36 -14.26
C LYS A 298 3.65 -18.28 -12.79
N LEU A 299 2.91 -17.24 -12.42
CA LEU A 299 2.45 -16.99 -11.07
C LEU A 299 1.49 -18.09 -10.60
N ALA A 300 0.47 -18.45 -11.39
CA ALA A 300 -0.49 -19.52 -11.09
C ALA A 300 0.20 -20.81 -10.67
N LYS A 301 1.19 -21.25 -11.46
CA LYS A 301 2.01 -22.44 -11.15
C LYS A 301 2.76 -22.28 -9.83
N LYS A 302 3.33 -21.11 -9.57
CA LYS A 302 4.15 -20.83 -8.38
C LYS A 302 3.33 -20.73 -7.09
N ILE A 303 2.09 -20.25 -7.17
CA ILE A 303 1.20 -20.08 -6.00
C ILE A 303 0.15 -21.19 -5.87
N GLY A 304 0.13 -22.18 -6.77
CA GLY A 304 -0.77 -23.33 -6.70
C GLY A 304 -2.24 -22.98 -6.96
N ARG A 305 -2.52 -22.05 -7.87
CA ARG A 305 -3.88 -21.58 -8.22
C ARG A 305 -4.28 -22.03 -9.63
N SER A 306 -5.57 -22.26 -9.84
CA SER A 306 -6.11 -22.56 -11.17
C SER A 306 -5.98 -21.34 -12.09
N TRP A 307 -5.33 -21.51 -13.23
CA TRP A 307 -5.12 -20.43 -14.21
C TRP A 307 -6.33 -20.27 -15.12
N ILE A 308 -6.91 -19.06 -15.14
CA ILE A 308 -8.02 -18.70 -16.04
C ILE A 308 -7.62 -17.45 -16.83
N ASP A 309 -7.70 -17.51 -18.16
CA ASP A 309 -7.56 -16.33 -19.04
C ASP A 309 -8.94 -16.02 -19.62
N LEU A 310 -9.58 -14.94 -19.15
CA LEU A 310 -10.97 -14.62 -19.51
C LEU A 310 -11.13 -14.42 -21.02
N ASP A 311 -10.15 -13.82 -21.69
CA ASP A 311 -10.20 -13.62 -23.14
C ASP A 311 -10.27 -14.99 -23.85
N SER A 312 -9.51 -15.99 -23.37
CA SER A 312 -9.54 -17.35 -23.93
C SER A 312 -10.84 -18.09 -23.65
N GLU A 313 -11.42 -17.94 -22.46
CA GLU A 313 -12.71 -18.56 -22.13
C GLU A 313 -13.88 -17.91 -22.90
N ILE A 314 -13.83 -16.60 -23.15
CA ILE A 314 -14.79 -15.91 -24.02
C ILE A 314 -14.74 -16.48 -25.44
N GLU A 315 -13.55 -16.59 -26.05
CA GLU A 315 -13.41 -17.10 -27.41
C GLU A 315 -13.88 -18.57 -27.51
N LYS A 316 -13.51 -19.39 -26.53
CA LYS A 316 -13.89 -20.80 -26.45
C LYS A 316 -15.41 -20.99 -26.32
N GLU A 317 -16.09 -20.24 -25.45
CA GLU A 317 -17.54 -20.37 -25.22
C GLU A 317 -18.36 -19.86 -26.41
N ASN A 318 -17.85 -18.88 -27.16
CA ASN A 318 -18.57 -18.29 -28.30
C ASN A 318 -18.18 -18.89 -29.66
N GLY A 319 -17.11 -19.71 -29.72
CA GLY A 319 -16.60 -20.28 -30.96
C GLY A 319 -16.14 -19.23 -31.98
N ALA A 320 -15.78 -18.02 -31.51
CA ALA A 320 -15.38 -16.88 -32.32
C ALA A 320 -14.33 -16.07 -31.58
N SER A 321 -13.40 -15.45 -32.31
CA SER A 321 -12.42 -14.53 -31.74
C SER A 321 -13.08 -13.29 -31.16
N ILE A 322 -12.42 -12.63 -30.22
CA ILE A 322 -12.93 -11.36 -29.66
C ILE A 322 -13.16 -10.34 -30.78
N CYS A 323 -12.29 -10.27 -31.79
CA CYS A 323 -12.46 -9.35 -32.91
C CYS A 323 -13.76 -9.61 -33.67
N GLU A 324 -14.06 -10.87 -34.00
CA GLU A 324 -15.30 -11.26 -34.67
C GLU A 324 -16.54 -10.98 -33.81
N ILE A 325 -16.45 -11.17 -32.48
CA ILE A 325 -17.55 -10.84 -31.57
C ILE A 325 -17.84 -9.33 -31.59
N PHE A 326 -16.81 -8.49 -31.54
CA PHE A 326 -16.95 -7.04 -31.62
C PHE A 326 -17.50 -6.58 -32.98
N GLU A 327 -17.00 -7.14 -34.08
CA GLU A 327 -17.46 -6.81 -35.43
C GLU A 327 -18.92 -7.22 -35.67
N LYS A 328 -19.33 -8.40 -35.17
CA LYS A 328 -20.66 -8.96 -35.39
C LYS A 328 -21.73 -8.41 -34.44
N TYR A 329 -21.38 -8.19 -33.18
CA TYR A 329 -22.37 -7.89 -32.12
C TYR A 329 -22.12 -6.56 -31.40
N GLY A 330 -21.00 -5.88 -31.65
CA GLY A 330 -20.65 -4.62 -31.01
C GLY A 330 -20.09 -4.76 -29.59
N GLU A 331 -19.58 -3.65 -29.06
CA GLU A 331 -18.92 -3.59 -27.74
C GLU A 331 -19.87 -3.88 -26.58
N GLU A 332 -21.12 -3.39 -26.64
CA GLU A 332 -22.11 -3.59 -25.58
C GLU A 332 -22.38 -5.08 -25.33
N ARG A 333 -22.66 -5.84 -26.40
CA ARG A 333 -22.88 -7.29 -26.29
C ARG A 333 -21.64 -8.03 -25.83
N PHE A 334 -20.44 -7.62 -26.27
CA PHE A 334 -19.20 -8.17 -25.74
C PHE A 334 -19.09 -7.97 -24.22
N ARG A 335 -19.41 -6.77 -23.71
CA ARG A 335 -19.35 -6.49 -22.26
C ARG A 335 -20.32 -7.36 -21.47
N GLU A 336 -21.51 -7.65 -21.99
CA GLU A 336 -22.44 -8.59 -21.34
C GLU A 336 -21.86 -10.00 -21.24
N ILE A 337 -21.22 -10.49 -22.30
CA ILE A 337 -20.54 -11.80 -22.33
C ILE A 337 -19.37 -11.82 -21.34
N GLU A 338 -18.51 -10.79 -21.40
CA GLU A 338 -17.36 -10.61 -20.50
C GLU A 338 -17.80 -10.61 -19.03
N THR A 339 -18.91 -9.93 -18.73
CA THR A 339 -19.49 -9.86 -17.38
C THR A 339 -19.95 -11.23 -16.88
N LYS A 340 -20.69 -11.99 -17.70
CA LYS A 340 -21.19 -13.31 -17.32
C LYS A 340 -20.06 -14.30 -17.02
N ILE A 341 -19.00 -14.25 -17.82
CA ILE A 341 -17.85 -15.14 -17.67
C ILE A 341 -17.02 -14.72 -16.45
N LEU A 342 -16.79 -13.41 -16.23
CA LEU A 342 -16.16 -12.92 -15.01
C LEU A 342 -16.93 -13.36 -13.75
N GLU A 343 -18.25 -13.19 -13.73
CA GLU A 343 -19.11 -13.58 -12.61
C GLU A 343 -19.01 -15.08 -12.30
N ARG A 344 -19.00 -15.93 -13.34
CA ARG A 344 -18.83 -17.38 -13.19
C ARG A 344 -17.51 -17.72 -12.51
N TYR A 345 -16.39 -17.22 -13.03
CA TYR A 345 -15.06 -17.58 -12.51
C TYR A 345 -14.73 -16.92 -11.17
N SER A 346 -15.26 -15.73 -10.90
CA SER A 346 -15.12 -15.09 -9.58
C SER A 346 -15.79 -15.88 -8.46
N ASN A 347 -16.77 -16.75 -8.78
CA ASN A 347 -17.45 -17.63 -7.84
C ASN A 347 -16.80 -19.03 -7.70
N ILE A 348 -15.75 -19.33 -8.48
CA ILE A 348 -14.99 -20.58 -8.35
C ILE A 348 -13.76 -20.30 -7.48
N ASP A 349 -13.70 -20.89 -6.29
CA ASP A 349 -12.61 -20.69 -5.34
C ASP A 349 -11.24 -21.11 -5.92
N ASN A 350 -10.16 -20.54 -5.35
CA ASN A 350 -8.78 -20.92 -5.64
C ASN A 350 -8.29 -20.63 -7.08
N CYS A 351 -8.86 -19.60 -7.72
CA CYS A 351 -8.49 -19.18 -9.08
C CYS A 351 -7.53 -17.98 -9.13
N LEU A 352 -6.66 -17.97 -10.13
CA LEU A 352 -5.94 -16.79 -10.62
C LEU A 352 -6.48 -16.42 -12.00
N ILE A 353 -7.26 -15.35 -12.04
CA ILE A 353 -8.04 -14.92 -13.21
C ILE A 353 -7.30 -13.77 -13.90
N SER A 354 -6.96 -13.90 -15.17
CA SER A 354 -6.43 -12.80 -15.99
C SER A 354 -7.54 -12.20 -16.84
N CYS A 355 -7.76 -10.90 -16.68
CA CYS A 355 -8.83 -10.20 -17.40
C CYS A 355 -8.34 -9.51 -18.68
N GLY A 356 -9.27 -9.27 -19.60
CA GLY A 356 -9.07 -8.36 -20.73
C GLY A 356 -8.77 -6.93 -20.27
N GLY A 357 -8.10 -6.14 -21.11
CA GLY A 357 -7.73 -4.76 -20.78
C GLY A 357 -8.95 -3.83 -20.58
N GLY A 358 -10.12 -4.17 -21.12
CA GLY A 358 -11.35 -3.40 -20.99
C GLY A 358 -12.24 -3.80 -19.82
N ILE A 359 -11.84 -4.77 -19.00
CA ILE A 359 -12.69 -5.36 -17.96
C ILE A 359 -13.32 -4.32 -17.01
N VAL A 360 -12.59 -3.25 -16.71
CA VAL A 360 -12.98 -2.20 -15.76
C VAL A 360 -13.92 -1.14 -16.34
N GLU A 361 -14.23 -1.18 -17.65
CA GLU A 361 -15.12 -0.20 -18.29
C GLU A 361 -16.57 -0.39 -17.82
N SER A 362 -16.99 -1.65 -17.62
CA SER A 362 -18.30 -2.01 -17.06
C SER A 362 -18.33 -1.76 -15.55
N GLU A 363 -19.35 -1.05 -15.08
CA GLU A 363 -19.59 -0.85 -13.65
C GLU A 363 -19.87 -2.16 -12.92
N ARG A 364 -20.71 -3.02 -13.50
CA ARG A 364 -20.99 -4.35 -12.98
C ARG A 364 -19.72 -5.20 -12.83
N ASN A 365 -18.79 -5.10 -13.77
CA ASN A 365 -17.50 -5.80 -13.64
C ASN A 365 -16.68 -5.23 -12.48
N ARG A 366 -16.69 -3.92 -12.25
CA ARG A 366 -15.99 -3.32 -11.09
C ARG A 366 -16.60 -3.80 -9.77
N GLU A 367 -17.91 -4.00 -9.70
CA GLU A 367 -18.57 -4.59 -8.53
C GLU A 367 -18.13 -6.04 -8.29
N ILE A 368 -18.14 -6.87 -9.34
CA ILE A 368 -17.66 -8.25 -9.24
C ILE A 368 -16.18 -8.30 -8.84
N LEU A 369 -15.33 -7.43 -9.42
CA LEU A 369 -13.92 -7.39 -9.10
C LEU A 369 -13.67 -7.10 -7.61
N ARG A 370 -14.50 -6.28 -6.95
CA ARG A 370 -14.34 -5.95 -5.52
C ARG A 370 -14.43 -7.18 -4.60
N SER A 371 -15.08 -8.27 -5.02
CA SER A 371 -15.12 -9.54 -4.25
C SER A 371 -13.83 -10.38 -4.39
N THR A 372 -12.93 -10.01 -5.30
CA THR A 372 -11.65 -10.70 -5.54
C THR A 372 -10.45 -9.84 -5.14
N TYR A 373 -9.29 -10.46 -4.93
CA TYR A 373 -8.04 -9.74 -4.64
C TYR A 373 -7.41 -9.28 -5.94
N ASN A 374 -7.57 -8.01 -6.26
CA ASN A 374 -7.18 -7.43 -7.54
C ASN A 374 -5.72 -6.98 -7.51
N ILE A 375 -4.91 -7.63 -8.33
CA ILE A 375 -3.53 -7.24 -8.61
C ILE A 375 -3.52 -6.47 -9.93
N TRP A 376 -3.19 -5.20 -9.85
CA TRP A 376 -2.97 -4.39 -11.03
C TRP A 376 -1.52 -4.55 -11.51
N ILE A 377 -1.36 -5.26 -12.62
CA ILE A 377 -0.08 -5.36 -13.34
C ILE A 377 0.12 -4.02 -14.08
N TYR A 378 0.92 -3.14 -13.48
CA TYR A 378 1.18 -1.81 -14.01
C TYR A 378 2.42 -1.80 -14.89
N LEU A 379 2.32 -1.06 -16.00
CA LEU A 379 3.43 -0.70 -16.86
C LEU A 379 3.06 0.61 -17.57
N SER A 380 4.05 1.49 -17.77
CA SER A 380 3.82 2.79 -18.42
C SER A 380 3.24 2.63 -19.83
N PHE A 381 2.53 3.66 -20.31
CA PHE A 381 1.93 3.66 -21.65
C PHE A 381 2.96 3.37 -22.74
N GLU A 382 4.10 4.05 -22.72
CA GLU A 382 5.16 3.90 -23.74
C GLU A 382 5.68 2.45 -23.81
N ASN A 383 5.87 1.81 -22.65
CA ASN A 383 6.30 0.42 -22.57
C ASN A 383 5.21 -0.54 -23.05
N CYS A 384 3.94 -0.29 -22.72
CA CYS A 384 2.82 -1.07 -23.25
C CYS A 384 2.70 -0.93 -24.76
N TYR A 385 2.75 0.31 -25.28
CA TYR A 385 2.62 0.64 -26.69
C TYR A 385 3.73 -0.02 -27.52
N ASN A 386 4.99 0.08 -27.06
CA ASN A 386 6.13 -0.56 -27.73
C ASN A 386 5.97 -2.08 -27.86
N ARG A 387 5.30 -2.75 -26.91
CA ARG A 387 5.02 -4.19 -26.96
C ARG A 387 3.88 -4.57 -27.91
N ILE A 388 2.96 -3.66 -28.20
CA ILE A 388 1.73 -3.96 -28.97
C ILE A 388 1.68 -3.36 -30.36
N LYS A 389 2.47 -2.31 -30.65
CA LYS A 389 2.40 -1.53 -31.91
C LYS A 389 2.54 -2.35 -33.20
N ASN A 390 3.21 -3.51 -33.14
CA ASN A 390 3.42 -4.41 -34.28
C ASN A 390 2.45 -5.61 -34.30
N SER A 391 1.50 -5.69 -33.38
CA SER A 391 0.59 -6.84 -33.27
C SER A 391 -0.55 -6.75 -34.27
N LYS A 392 -0.63 -7.71 -35.20
CA LYS A 392 -1.74 -7.86 -36.17
C LYS A 392 -3.08 -8.28 -35.53
N LYS A 393 -3.08 -8.70 -34.26
CA LYS A 393 -4.25 -9.27 -33.55
C LYS A 393 -5.20 -8.23 -32.94
N ARG A 394 -4.93 -6.93 -33.07
CA ARG A 394 -5.65 -5.90 -32.30
C ARG A 394 -6.06 -4.72 -33.17
N PRO A 395 -7.30 -4.70 -33.69
CA PRO A 395 -7.83 -3.56 -34.42
C PRO A 395 -8.22 -2.48 -33.41
N LEU A 396 -7.31 -1.56 -33.12
CA LEU A 396 -7.68 -0.25 -32.55
C LEU A 396 -7.59 0.77 -33.67
N VAL A 397 -8.32 0.49 -34.75
CA VAL A 397 -8.46 1.38 -35.89
C VAL A 397 -9.18 2.64 -35.40
N GLY A 398 -8.48 3.77 -35.38
CA GLY A 398 -9.08 5.10 -35.18
C GLY A 398 -9.30 5.57 -33.74
N LYS A 399 -8.88 4.84 -32.70
CA LYS A 399 -8.96 5.31 -31.29
C LYS A 399 -7.58 5.67 -30.74
N ASP A 400 -7.45 6.84 -30.11
CA ASP A 400 -6.22 7.26 -29.43
C ASP A 400 -5.97 6.36 -28.20
N LEU A 401 -5.00 5.45 -28.32
CA LEU A 401 -4.66 4.48 -27.28
C LEU A 401 -4.20 5.14 -25.98
N ARG A 402 -3.60 6.32 -26.07
CA ARG A 402 -3.15 7.06 -24.90
C ARG A 402 -4.34 7.57 -24.10
N LEU A 403 -5.36 8.11 -24.76
CA LEU A 403 -6.61 8.52 -24.09
C LEU A 403 -7.31 7.33 -23.41
N ILE A 404 -7.33 6.16 -24.04
CA ILE A 404 -7.90 4.94 -23.42
C ILE A 404 -7.07 4.53 -22.20
N TYR A 405 -5.73 4.56 -22.31
CA TYR A 405 -4.84 4.24 -21.20
C TYR A 405 -5.11 5.17 -20.02
N GLU A 406 -5.03 6.48 -20.25
CA GLU A 406 -5.20 7.52 -19.22
C GLU A 406 -6.55 7.41 -18.53
N ARG A 407 -7.64 7.16 -19.27
CA ARG A 407 -8.97 6.91 -18.68
C ARG A 407 -9.00 5.66 -17.81
N ARG A 408 -8.38 4.56 -18.26
CA ARG A 408 -8.42 3.28 -17.55
C ARG A 408 -7.55 3.24 -16.30
N ILE A 409 -6.53 4.10 -16.20
CA ILE A 409 -5.72 4.25 -14.96
C ILE A 409 -6.63 4.47 -13.75
N ASP A 410 -7.57 5.40 -13.86
CA ASP A 410 -8.49 5.72 -12.77
C ASP A 410 -9.40 4.53 -12.46
N LEU A 411 -9.96 3.88 -13.48
CA LEU A 411 -10.83 2.72 -13.32
C LEU A 411 -10.11 1.50 -12.72
N TYR A 412 -8.85 1.22 -13.09
CA TYR A 412 -8.06 0.18 -12.45
C TYR A 412 -7.82 0.50 -10.99
N SER A 413 -7.47 1.75 -10.68
CA SER A 413 -7.16 2.17 -9.32
C SER A 413 -8.36 2.01 -8.36
N MET A 414 -9.59 2.20 -8.84
CA MET A 414 -10.83 2.05 -8.06
C MET A 414 -11.06 0.65 -7.49
N VAL A 415 -10.55 -0.39 -8.15
CA VAL A 415 -10.77 -1.79 -7.76
C VAL A 415 -9.51 -2.47 -7.22
N THR A 416 -8.35 -1.82 -7.32
CA THR A 416 -7.05 -2.41 -6.96
C THR A 416 -6.89 -2.63 -5.45
N ASP A 417 -6.34 -3.79 -5.07
CA ASP A 417 -5.85 -4.06 -3.71
C ASP A 417 -4.32 -3.96 -3.63
N LEU A 418 -3.63 -4.38 -4.70
CA LEU A 418 -2.18 -4.36 -4.85
C LEU A 418 -1.82 -3.92 -6.28
N LEU A 419 -1.09 -2.82 -6.40
CA LEU A 419 -0.42 -2.48 -7.65
C LEU A 419 0.96 -3.13 -7.66
N PHE A 420 1.31 -3.77 -8.77
CA PHE A 420 2.63 -4.33 -9.01
C PHE A 420 3.30 -3.59 -10.17
N ASP A 421 4.43 -2.93 -9.90
CA ASP A 421 5.27 -2.34 -10.96
C ASP A 421 5.98 -3.48 -11.71
N SER A 422 5.49 -3.78 -12.92
CA SER A 422 5.97 -4.90 -13.73
C SER A 422 7.20 -4.56 -14.59
N PHE A 423 7.86 -3.43 -14.29
CA PHE A 423 9.10 -3.04 -14.94
C PHE A 423 10.24 -4.01 -14.59
N GLY A 424 11.08 -4.34 -15.58
CA GLY A 424 12.25 -5.19 -15.41
C GLY A 424 12.05 -6.66 -15.82
N ASP A 425 12.80 -7.55 -15.19
CA ASP A 425 12.84 -8.97 -15.53
C ASP A 425 11.58 -9.72 -15.05
N ILE A 426 11.05 -10.58 -15.92
CA ILE A 426 9.78 -11.27 -15.67
C ILE A 426 9.93 -12.32 -14.56
N GLU A 427 11.01 -13.10 -14.53
CA GLU A 427 11.19 -14.14 -13.52
C GLU A 427 11.37 -13.53 -12.13
N LYS A 428 12.23 -12.51 -12.01
CA LYS A 428 12.38 -11.75 -10.76
C LYS A 428 11.07 -11.13 -10.30
N GLY A 429 10.28 -10.59 -11.23
CA GLY A 429 8.97 -10.02 -10.94
C GLY A 429 7.96 -11.07 -10.46
N VAL A 430 7.90 -12.25 -11.09
CA VAL A 430 7.05 -13.37 -10.64
C VAL A 430 7.45 -13.82 -9.24
N ASP A 431 8.75 -13.93 -8.97
CA ASP A 431 9.27 -14.30 -7.66
C ASP A 431 8.89 -13.30 -6.59
N TYR A 432 9.10 -12.02 -6.85
CA TYR A 432 8.74 -10.94 -5.95
C TYR A 432 7.23 -10.92 -5.69
N LEU A 433 6.40 -10.92 -6.74
CA LEU A 433 4.94 -10.89 -6.61
C LEU A 433 4.40 -12.13 -5.88
N SER A 434 4.99 -13.31 -6.08
CA SER A 434 4.60 -14.51 -5.35
C SER A 434 4.84 -14.39 -3.83
N LYS A 435 5.91 -13.69 -3.42
CA LYS A 435 6.18 -13.41 -1.99
C LYS A 435 5.16 -12.42 -1.43
N GLU A 436 4.82 -11.39 -2.21
CA GLU A 436 3.80 -10.40 -1.83
C GLU A 436 2.43 -11.03 -1.57
N ILE A 437 2.01 -11.93 -2.46
CA ILE A 437 0.74 -12.66 -2.33
C ILE A 437 0.75 -13.58 -1.10
N LYS A 438 1.85 -14.30 -0.83
CA LYS A 438 1.96 -15.17 0.34
C LYS A 438 1.81 -14.42 1.66
N VAL A 439 2.29 -13.18 1.73
CA VAL A 439 2.20 -12.40 2.97
C VAL A 439 0.89 -11.61 3.09
N SER A 440 0.09 -11.48 2.02
CA SER A 440 -1.17 -10.73 2.06
C SER A 440 -2.28 -11.45 2.83
N GLY A 441 -2.14 -12.77 3.01
CA GLY A 441 -3.14 -13.63 3.63
C GLY A 441 -4.29 -14.03 2.69
N VAL A 442 -4.16 -13.78 1.38
CA VAL A 442 -5.11 -14.26 0.36
C VAL A 442 -4.88 -15.73 -0.01
N ILE A 443 -3.66 -16.24 0.24
CA ILE A 443 -3.28 -17.65 0.03
C ILE A 443 -2.64 -18.24 1.26
#